data_AF-A0A2E0LAJ3-F1
#
_entry.id   AF-A0A2E0LAJ3-F1
#
_cell.length_a   1.000
_cell.length_b   1.000
_cell.length_c   1.000
_cell.angle_alpha   90.00
_cell.angle_beta   90.00
_cell.angle_gamma   90.00
#
_symmetry.space_group_name_H-M   'P 1'
#
loop_
_entity.id
_entity.type
_entity.pdbx_description
1 polymer ?
#
loop_
_entity_poly.entity_id
_entity_poly.type
_entity_poly.pdbx_seq_one_letter_code
_entity_poly.pdbx_strand_id
1 'polypeptide(L)'
;MNRNKNKTSFTDILEKSLIHLLLLFFIVNGCTTKEKKTEECYYNHPRNCQQYLEVEVKSRGSLLALDGIVVLEGWTFYLTYFDNVTKKITEKYVKVNCNCEILYFDDTKPPEMTTPFN
;
A
#
# COMPACT_ATOMS: atom_id res chain seq x y z
N MET A 1 38.89 -30.76 57.55
CA MET A 1 38.85 -31.15 56.12
C MET A 1 37.52 -30.67 55.54
N ASN A 2 37.59 -29.66 54.67
CA ASN A 2 36.47 -28.81 54.28
C ASN A 2 35.60 -29.52 53.20
N ARG A 3 34.31 -29.73 53.46
CA ARG A 3 33.34 -30.23 52.46
C ARG A 3 32.33 -29.13 52.13
N ASN A 4 32.71 -28.19 51.27
CA ASN A 4 31.75 -27.34 50.59
C ASN A 4 31.46 -27.95 49.21
N LYS A 5 30.46 -28.83 49.15
CA LYS A 5 29.86 -29.26 47.88
C LYS A 5 28.79 -28.25 47.52
N ASN A 6 29.13 -27.41 46.55
CA ASN A 6 28.22 -26.49 45.89
C ASN A 6 27.07 -27.30 45.27
N LYS A 7 25.93 -27.38 45.95
CA LYS A 7 24.70 -28.00 45.44
C LYS A 7 23.92 -26.90 44.73
N THR A 8 24.28 -26.61 43.48
CA THR A 8 23.32 -26.03 42.55
C THR A 8 22.18 -27.03 42.42
N SER A 9 20.99 -26.63 42.86
CA SER A 9 19.85 -27.53 42.97
C SER A 9 19.40 -27.97 41.57
N PHE A 10 18.97 -29.22 41.43
CA PHE A 10 18.43 -29.74 40.16
C PHE A 10 17.21 -28.91 39.68
N THR A 11 16.52 -28.25 40.62
CA THR A 11 15.43 -27.30 40.37
C THR A 11 15.92 -26.05 39.63
N ASP A 12 17.11 -25.54 39.95
CA ASP A 12 17.67 -24.33 39.33
C ASP A 12 18.01 -24.57 37.85
N ILE A 13 18.43 -25.80 37.52
CA ILE A 13 18.74 -26.21 36.15
C ILE A 13 17.44 -26.39 35.34
N LEU A 14 16.42 -26.99 35.94
CA LEU A 14 15.11 -27.18 35.31
C LEU A 14 14.39 -25.85 35.04
N GLU A 15 14.44 -24.92 35.99
CA GLU A 15 13.82 -23.60 35.87
C GLU A 15 14.51 -22.75 34.79
N LYS A 16 15.85 -22.77 34.74
CA LYS A 16 16.64 -22.08 33.72
C LYS A 16 16.45 -22.66 32.32
N SER A 17 16.28 -23.98 32.22
CA SER A 17 15.94 -24.69 30.98
C SER A 17 14.54 -24.33 30.46
N LEU A 18 13.55 -24.24 31.35
CA LEU A 18 12.18 -23.86 31.00
C LEU A 18 12.09 -22.42 30.48
N ILE A 19 12.85 -21.50 31.11
CA ILE A 19 12.94 -20.10 30.68
C ILE A 19 13.58 -19.99 29.28
N HIS A 20 14.63 -20.76 29.00
CA HIS A 20 15.24 -20.80 27.66
C HIS A 20 14.29 -21.35 26.59
N LEU A 21 13.49 -22.37 26.92
CA LEU A 21 12.51 -22.95 25.99
C LEU A 21 11.39 -21.96 25.66
N LEU A 22 10.89 -21.22 26.66
CA LEU A 22 9.90 -20.16 26.48
C LEU A 22 10.43 -19.03 25.57
N LEU A 23 11.65 -18.56 25.81
CA LEU A 23 12.30 -17.54 24.99
C LEU A 23 12.43 -17.99 23.52
N LEU A 24 12.84 -19.24 23.27
CA LEU A 24 12.91 -19.80 21.91
C LEU A 24 11.52 -19.86 21.24
N PHE A 25 10.46 -20.19 21.99
CA PHE A 25 9.10 -20.28 21.45
C PHE A 25 8.55 -18.91 21.01
N PHE A 26 8.93 -17.83 21.69
CA PHE A 26 8.56 -16.46 21.30
C PHE A 26 9.38 -15.92 20.12
N ILE A 27 10.62 -16.37 19.93
CA ILE A 27 11.45 -15.98 18.77
C ILE A 27 10.96 -16.68 17.49
N VAL A 28 10.55 -17.95 17.56
CA VAL A 28 10.08 -18.70 16.38
C VAL A 28 8.65 -18.31 15.97
N ASN A 29 7.80 -17.88 16.93
CA ASN A 29 6.46 -17.37 16.65
C ASN A 29 6.39 -15.83 16.58
N GLY A 30 7.55 -15.15 16.65
CA GLY A 30 7.66 -13.70 16.53
C GLY A 30 7.42 -13.25 15.10
N CYS A 31 6.25 -12.67 14.85
CA CYS A 31 5.84 -11.96 13.64
C CYS A 31 6.29 -12.59 12.30
N THR A 32 5.51 -13.55 11.82
CA THR A 32 5.23 -13.53 10.38
C THR A 32 4.19 -12.44 10.14
N THR A 33 4.61 -11.18 10.15
CA THR A 33 3.88 -10.19 9.36
C THR A 33 4.13 -10.60 7.92
N LYS A 34 3.37 -11.58 7.43
CA LYS A 34 3.11 -11.71 6.01
C LYS A 34 2.56 -10.34 5.63
N GLU A 35 3.41 -9.54 4.98
CA GLU A 35 3.02 -8.28 4.38
C GLU A 35 1.66 -8.50 3.73
N LYS A 36 0.69 -7.77 4.23
CA LYS A 36 -0.69 -7.93 3.86
C LYS A 36 -0.81 -7.43 2.41
N LYS A 37 -0.63 -8.37 1.47
CA LYS A 37 -1.18 -8.35 0.11
C LYS A 37 -0.88 -7.08 -0.70
N THR A 38 0.38 -6.78 -0.94
CA THR A 38 0.80 -5.93 -2.07
C THR A 38 0.37 -6.53 -3.44
N GLU A 39 0.18 -7.86 -3.51
CA GLU A 39 -0.40 -8.53 -4.69
C GLU A 39 -1.88 -8.22 -4.94
N GLU A 40 -2.69 -7.84 -3.92
CA GLU A 40 -4.11 -7.52 -4.17
C GLU A 40 -4.25 -6.24 -5.00
N CYS A 41 -3.38 -5.27 -4.80
CA CYS A 41 -3.37 -4.03 -5.57
C CYS A 41 -3.08 -4.23 -7.04
N TYR A 42 -2.09 -5.05 -7.39
CA TYR A 42 -1.59 -5.08 -8.76
C TYR A 42 -2.64 -5.64 -9.75
N TYR A 43 -3.54 -6.51 -9.27
CA TYR A 43 -4.55 -7.20 -10.07
C TYR A 43 -6.00 -6.73 -9.85
N ASN A 44 -6.27 -5.87 -8.87
CA ASN A 44 -7.65 -5.44 -8.58
C ASN A 44 -8.07 -4.19 -9.35
N HIS A 45 -8.36 -4.37 -10.64
CA HIS A 45 -9.27 -3.56 -11.46
C HIS A 45 -9.19 -2.01 -11.27
N PRO A 46 -8.26 -1.31 -11.94
CA PRO A 46 -8.18 0.15 -11.91
C PRO A 46 -9.50 0.85 -12.28
N ARG A 47 -10.38 0.21 -13.05
CA ARG A 47 -11.73 0.72 -13.36
C ARG A 47 -12.56 1.09 -12.12
N ASN A 48 -12.30 0.48 -10.96
CA ASN A 48 -12.99 0.83 -9.71
C ASN A 48 -12.73 2.27 -9.27
N CYS A 49 -11.64 2.90 -9.74
CA CYS A 49 -11.32 4.28 -9.42
C CYS A 49 -12.06 5.32 -10.29
N GLN A 50 -12.81 4.90 -11.32
CA GLN A 50 -13.49 5.83 -12.23
C GLN A 50 -14.45 6.80 -11.50
N GLN A 51 -15.23 6.28 -10.54
CA GLN A 51 -16.16 7.10 -9.76
C GLN A 51 -15.46 8.20 -8.95
N TYR A 52 -14.26 7.94 -8.43
CA TYR A 52 -13.47 8.92 -7.70
C TYR A 52 -12.96 10.03 -8.64
N LEU A 53 -12.53 9.66 -9.85
CA LEU A 53 -12.08 10.61 -10.87
C LEU A 53 -13.23 11.50 -11.37
N GLU A 54 -14.44 10.95 -11.52
CA GLU A 54 -15.63 11.74 -11.84
C GLU A 54 -15.93 12.80 -10.78
N VAL A 55 -15.85 12.40 -9.50
CA VAL A 55 -16.07 13.32 -8.37
C VAL A 55 -15.00 14.40 -8.35
N GLU A 56 -13.73 14.06 -8.61
CA GLU A 56 -12.64 15.03 -8.67
C GLU A 56 -12.82 16.05 -9.81
N VAL A 57 -13.21 15.63 -11.00
CA VAL A 57 -13.47 16.55 -12.12
C VAL A 57 -14.65 17.48 -11.79
N LYS A 58 -15.73 16.93 -11.22
CA LYS A 58 -16.90 17.71 -10.79
C LYS A 58 -16.56 18.69 -9.66
N SER A 59 -15.75 18.31 -8.68
CA SER A 59 -15.35 19.16 -7.55
C SER A 59 -14.55 20.39 -8.02
N ARG A 60 -13.79 20.23 -9.11
CA ARG A 60 -13.08 21.32 -9.82
C ARG A 60 -13.99 22.19 -10.68
N GLY A 61 -15.31 22.01 -10.58
CA GLY A 61 -16.31 22.73 -11.37
C GLY A 61 -16.34 22.32 -12.84
N SER A 62 -15.68 21.22 -13.21
CA SER A 62 -15.58 20.76 -14.60
C SER A 62 -16.61 19.68 -14.91
N LEU A 63 -16.87 19.44 -16.20
CA LEU A 63 -17.82 18.44 -16.67
C LEU A 63 -17.09 17.36 -17.46
N LEU A 64 -17.05 16.14 -16.92
CA LEU A 64 -16.46 14.99 -17.60
C LEU A 64 -17.28 14.62 -18.85
N ALA A 65 -16.60 14.27 -19.94
CA ALA A 65 -17.27 13.72 -21.12
C ALA A 65 -17.81 12.29 -20.85
N LEU A 66 -18.86 11.87 -21.58
CA LEU A 66 -19.51 10.56 -21.42
C LEU A 66 -18.54 9.37 -21.46
N ASP A 67 -17.57 9.41 -22.37
CA ASP A 67 -16.47 8.45 -22.47
C ASP A 67 -15.12 9.11 -22.18
N GLY A 68 -15.13 10.15 -21.32
CA GLY A 68 -13.98 10.98 -21.02
C GLY A 68 -12.94 10.33 -20.11
N ILE A 69 -13.03 9.03 -19.81
CA ILE A 69 -12.05 8.31 -19.01
C ILE A 69 -11.54 7.10 -19.79
N VAL A 70 -10.27 7.14 -20.15
CA VAL A 70 -9.56 6.00 -20.74
C VAL A 70 -8.59 5.44 -19.72
N VAL A 71 -8.68 4.14 -19.45
CA VAL A 71 -7.73 3.44 -18.56
C VAL A 71 -6.48 3.08 -19.36
N LEU A 72 -5.32 3.48 -18.85
CA LEU A 72 -4.00 3.14 -19.37
C LEU A 72 -3.29 2.17 -18.40
N GLU A 73 -2.09 1.75 -18.75
CA GLU A 73 -1.27 0.88 -17.92
C GLU A 73 -0.81 1.55 -16.61
N GLY A 74 -0.48 0.73 -15.61
CA GLY A 74 0.13 1.19 -14.36
C GLY A 74 -0.74 2.15 -13.55
N TRP A 75 -2.06 1.91 -13.50
CA TRP A 75 -3.03 2.71 -12.75
C TRP A 75 -3.07 4.18 -13.19
N THR A 76 -2.81 4.39 -14.49
CA THR A 76 -2.89 5.69 -15.14
C THR A 76 -4.21 5.80 -15.91
N PHE A 77 -4.81 6.97 -15.92
CA PHE A 77 -6.02 7.30 -16.65
C PHE A 77 -5.73 8.51 -17.52
N TYR A 78 -6.38 8.56 -18.67
CA TYR A 78 -6.44 9.75 -19.51
C TYR A 78 -7.85 10.30 -19.43
N LEU A 79 -7.96 11.53 -18.94
CA LEU A 79 -9.21 12.24 -18.73
C LEU A 79 -9.43 13.27 -19.83
N THR A 80 -10.64 13.33 -20.36
CA THR A 80 -11.13 14.39 -21.24
C THR A 80 -12.38 15.00 -20.61
N TYR A 81 -12.32 16.28 -20.31
CA TYR A 81 -13.41 17.00 -19.65
C TYR A 81 -13.53 18.45 -20.15
N PHE A 82 -14.71 19.04 -20.02
CA PHE A 82 -14.92 20.45 -20.24
C PHE A 82 -14.63 21.23 -18.95
N ASP A 83 -13.58 22.05 -18.97
CA ASP A 83 -13.24 22.95 -17.87
C ASP A 83 -14.11 24.21 -17.94
N ASN A 84 -15.01 24.37 -16.98
CA ASN A 84 -15.90 25.52 -16.92
C ASN A 84 -15.19 26.81 -16.49
N VAL A 85 -14.00 26.74 -15.88
CA VAL A 85 -13.23 27.93 -15.48
C VAL A 85 -12.58 28.53 -16.72
N THR A 86 -11.87 27.72 -17.49
CA THR A 86 -11.16 28.18 -18.70
C THR A 86 -12.01 28.14 -19.97
N LYS A 87 -13.21 27.55 -19.92
CA LYS A 87 -14.16 27.37 -21.03
C LYS A 87 -13.59 26.59 -22.20
N LYS A 88 -12.85 25.51 -21.92
CA LYS A 88 -12.17 24.69 -22.93
C LYS A 88 -12.30 23.21 -22.62
N ILE A 89 -12.16 22.39 -23.66
CA ILE A 89 -11.92 20.95 -23.49
C ILE A 89 -10.48 20.81 -23.00
N THR A 90 -10.32 20.09 -21.90
CA THR A 90 -9.05 19.86 -21.22
C THR A 90 -8.80 18.37 -21.14
N GLU A 91 -7.54 18.00 -21.37
CA GLU A 91 -7.06 16.64 -21.31
C GLU A 91 -5.97 16.52 -20.25
N LYS A 92 -6.07 15.50 -19.40
CA LYS A 92 -5.13 15.30 -18.29
C LYS A 92 -4.85 13.82 -18.09
N TYR A 93 -3.58 13.48 -17.92
CA TYR A 93 -3.17 12.22 -17.35
C TYR A 93 -3.31 12.25 -15.84
N VAL A 94 -3.88 11.19 -15.30
CA VAL A 94 -4.07 11.00 -13.86
C VAL A 94 -3.50 9.67 -13.44
N LYS A 95 -2.57 9.67 -12.48
CA LYS A 95 -2.07 8.43 -11.87
C LYS A 95 -2.63 8.32 -10.47
N VAL A 96 -3.12 7.14 -10.11
CA VAL A 96 -3.66 6.87 -8.78
C VAL A 96 -2.96 5.68 -8.13
N ASN A 97 -3.04 5.58 -6.81
CA ASN A 97 -2.70 4.34 -6.10
C ASN A 97 -3.93 3.42 -5.97
N CYS A 98 -3.77 2.28 -5.30
CA CYS A 98 -4.86 1.30 -5.13
C CYS A 98 -6.04 1.80 -4.30
N ASN A 99 -5.83 2.84 -3.49
CA ASN A 99 -6.87 3.49 -2.72
C ASN A 99 -7.59 4.58 -3.54
N CYS A 100 -7.32 4.65 -4.85
CA CYS A 100 -7.79 5.67 -5.77
C CYS A 100 -7.35 7.10 -5.40
N GLU A 101 -6.28 7.24 -4.61
CA GLU A 101 -5.70 8.54 -4.30
C GLU A 101 -4.89 9.04 -5.50
N ILE A 102 -5.09 10.30 -5.89
CA ILE A 102 -4.41 10.92 -7.02
C ILE A 102 -2.96 11.22 -6.64
N LEU A 103 -2.02 10.56 -7.31
CA LEU A 103 -0.58 10.77 -7.17
C LEU A 103 -0.03 11.75 -8.21
N TYR A 104 -0.73 11.89 -9.34
CA TYR A 104 -0.32 12.72 -10.47
C TYR A 104 -1.55 13.21 -11.21
N PHE A 105 -1.56 14.48 -11.61
CA PHE A 105 -2.64 15.09 -12.40
C PHE A 105 -2.05 16.20 -13.28
N ASP A 106 -1.71 15.88 -14.53
CA ASP A 106 -1.13 16.87 -15.44
C ASP A 106 -1.39 16.59 -16.93
N ASP A 107 -1.01 17.51 -17.82
CA ASP A 107 -1.16 17.37 -19.28
C ASP A 107 -0.11 16.44 -19.91
N THR A 108 1.01 16.24 -19.21
CA THR A 108 2.07 15.35 -19.63
C THR A 108 1.86 13.94 -19.09
N LYS A 109 2.31 12.92 -19.85
CA LYS A 109 2.24 11.53 -19.39
C LYS A 109 3.10 11.41 -18.12
N PRO A 110 2.59 10.79 -17.04
CA PRO A 110 3.40 10.59 -15.84
C PRO A 110 4.67 9.84 -16.23
N PRO A 111 5.85 10.27 -15.75
CA PRO A 111 7.05 9.48 -15.91
C PRO A 111 6.79 8.09 -15.33
N GLU A 112 7.50 7.08 -15.85
CA GLU A 112 7.50 5.76 -15.24
C GLU A 112 8.03 5.91 -13.81
N MET A 113 7.11 6.09 -12.87
CA MET A 113 7.44 6.04 -11.46
C MET A 113 7.78 4.58 -11.21
N THR A 114 9.06 4.27 -11.12
CA THR A 114 9.55 3.13 -10.33
C THR A 114 9.05 3.38 -8.92
N THR A 115 7.86 2.90 -8.63
CA THR A 115 7.26 3.10 -7.32
C THR A 115 8.21 2.51 -6.28
N PRO A 116 8.61 3.26 -5.25
CA PRO A 116 9.35 2.71 -4.12
C PRO A 116 8.33 1.96 -3.27
N PHE A 117 7.98 0.75 -3.67
CA PHE A 117 7.26 -0.20 -2.83
C PHE A 117 8.22 -1.36 -2.54
N ASN A 118 9.29 -1.04 -1.80
CA ASN A 118 10.03 -1.99 -0.97
C ASN A 118 9.52 -1.85 0.46
#